data_AF-A0A1G2DG24-F1
#
_entry.id   AF-A0A1G2DG24-F1
#
_cell.length_a   1.000
_cell.length_b   1.000
_cell.length_c   1.000
_cell.angle_alpha   90.00
_cell.angle_beta   90.00
_cell.angle_gamma   90.00
#
_symmetry.space_group_name_H-M   'P 1'
#
loop_
_entity.id
_entity.type
_entity.pdbx_description
1 polymer ?
#
loop_
_entity_poly.entity_id
_entity_poly.type
_entity_poly.pdbx_seq_one_letter_code
_entity_poly.pdbx_strand_id
1 'polypeptide(L)'
;MQKDFDGWNKIKKSIHNADDYLPLYHERQIRWCRLGANIGFEQDGTGKGFSRPVLVFKGFSRNACLVIPLTTSAKKNKYHISIGIIDGCNAAVIISQLRLVDTKRLYKHIGTIDKKTFESIRKAVKGML
;
A
#
# COMPACT_ATOMS: atom_id res chain seq x y z
N MET A 1 7.94 13.86 -15.83
CA MET A 1 8.24 12.44 -16.12
C MET A 1 7.02 11.85 -16.79
N GLN A 2 7.18 11.20 -17.94
CA GLN A 2 6.06 10.56 -18.66
C GLN A 2 5.64 9.31 -17.88
N LYS A 3 4.35 9.18 -17.55
CA LYS A 3 3.80 7.99 -16.87
C LYS A 3 3.45 6.93 -17.91
N ASP A 4 3.76 5.67 -17.62
CA ASP A 4 3.41 4.52 -18.46
C ASP A 4 2.01 3.98 -18.12
N PHE A 5 0.99 4.65 -18.63
CA PHE A 5 -0.41 4.24 -18.43
C PHE A 5 -0.76 2.96 -19.20
N ASP A 6 -0.22 2.78 -20.41
CA ASP A 6 -0.53 1.63 -21.26
C ASP A 6 0.08 0.34 -20.73
N GLY A 7 1.32 0.40 -20.25
CA GLY A 7 1.96 -0.72 -19.54
C GLY A 7 1.20 -1.10 -18.28
N TRP A 8 0.73 -0.10 -17.51
CA TRP A 8 -0.12 -0.36 -16.36
C TRP A 8 -1.44 -1.03 -16.76
N ASN A 9 -2.09 -0.57 -17.82
CA ASN A 9 -3.35 -1.14 -18.28
C ASN A 9 -3.21 -2.63 -18.65
N LYS A 10 -2.12 -3.03 -19.30
CA LYS A 10 -1.82 -4.45 -19.60
C LYS A 10 -1.76 -5.29 -18.32
N ILE A 11 -1.01 -4.82 -17.32
CA ILE A 11 -0.88 -5.51 -16.03
C ILE A 11 -2.22 -5.52 -15.26
N LYS A 12 -2.97 -4.41 -15.29
CA LYS A 12 -4.28 -4.30 -14.64
C LYS A 12 -5.26 -5.35 -15.16
N LYS A 13 -5.33 -5.54 -16.48
CA LYS A 13 -6.16 -6.59 -17.12
C LYS A 13 -5.74 -7.98 -16.68
N SER A 14 -4.43 -8.26 -16.65
CA SER A 14 -3.90 -9.54 -16.17
C SER A 14 -4.26 -9.82 -14.71
N ILE A 15 -4.13 -8.85 -13.80
CA ILE A 15 -4.52 -9.00 -12.39
C ILE A 15 -6.03 -9.23 -12.27
N HIS A 16 -6.83 -8.50 -13.06
CA HIS A 16 -8.28 -8.63 -13.02
C HIS A 16 -8.72 -10.06 -13.36
N ASN A 17 -8.17 -10.63 -14.42
CA ASN A 17 -8.50 -11.96 -14.93
C ASN A 17 -7.88 -13.13 -14.12
N ALA A 18 -7.04 -12.84 -13.12
CA ALA A 18 -6.44 -13.86 -12.25
C ALA A 18 -7.44 -14.27 -11.16
N ASP A 19 -8.44 -15.08 -11.53
CA ASP A 19 -9.55 -15.43 -10.63
C ASP A 19 -9.18 -16.37 -9.48
N ASP A 20 -8.18 -17.23 -9.68
CA ASP A 20 -7.71 -18.16 -8.64
C ASP A 20 -6.83 -17.47 -7.57
N TYR A 21 -6.48 -16.20 -7.77
CA TYR A 21 -5.56 -15.50 -6.89
C TYR A 21 -6.27 -14.73 -5.77
N LEU A 22 -6.48 -15.41 -4.64
CA LEU A 22 -7.10 -14.84 -3.43
C LEU A 22 -6.16 -14.96 -2.22
N PRO A 23 -5.21 -14.03 -2.07
CA PRO A 23 -4.26 -14.09 -0.96
C PRO A 23 -4.96 -13.83 0.37
N LEU A 24 -4.71 -14.69 1.36
CA LEU A 24 -5.03 -14.38 2.74
C LEU A 24 -4.17 -13.20 3.20
N TYR A 25 -4.79 -12.25 3.90
CA TYR A 25 -4.15 -11.06 4.41
C TYR A 25 -4.65 -10.75 5.82
N HIS A 26 -3.83 -10.05 6.60
CA HIS A 26 -4.18 -9.64 7.95
C HIS A 26 -3.81 -8.17 8.17
N GLU A 27 -4.56 -7.48 9.03
CA GLU A 27 -4.19 -6.14 9.49
C GLU A 27 -2.77 -6.15 10.07
N ARG A 28 -2.09 -5.00 9.97
CA ARG A 28 -0.66 -4.82 10.35
C ARG A 28 0.36 -5.43 9.41
N GLN A 29 -0.06 -6.27 8.46
CA GLN A 29 0.86 -6.79 7.45
C GLN A 29 1.29 -5.68 6.51
N ILE A 30 2.59 -5.64 6.22
CA ILE A 30 3.16 -4.89 5.11
C ILE A 30 3.27 -5.86 3.94
N ARG A 31 2.70 -5.47 2.80
CA ARG A 31 2.69 -6.30 1.59
C ARG A 31 3.01 -5.48 0.35
N TRP A 32 3.64 -6.11 -0.63
CA TRP A 32 3.71 -5.54 -1.97
C TRP A 32 2.33 -5.51 -2.61
N CYS A 33 1.93 -4.33 -3.08
CA CYS A 33 0.67 -4.08 -3.75
C CYS A 33 0.90 -3.44 -5.11
N ARG A 34 0.23 -3.92 -6.15
CA ARG A 34 0.19 -3.28 -7.47
C ARG A 34 -0.76 -2.07 -7.44
N LEU A 35 -0.23 -0.91 -7.07
CA LEU A 35 -1.01 0.34 -6.99
C LEU A 35 -1.31 0.92 -8.37
N GLY A 36 -0.41 0.73 -9.33
CA GLY A 36 -0.56 1.23 -10.69
C GLY A 36 0.15 2.56 -10.95
N ALA A 37 0.02 3.03 -12.19
CA ALA A 37 0.24 4.41 -12.56
C ALA A 37 -1.09 5.17 -12.39
N ASN A 38 -1.09 6.18 -11.53
CA ASN A 38 -2.25 6.97 -11.14
C ASN A 38 -2.14 8.40 -11.66
N ILE A 39 -3.18 9.19 -11.46
CA ILE A 39 -3.27 10.57 -11.94
C ILE A 39 -2.66 11.55 -10.93
N GLY A 40 -2.06 12.63 -11.43
CA GLY A 40 -1.57 13.74 -10.61
C GLY A 40 -0.70 13.30 -9.42
N PHE A 41 -1.15 13.65 -8.21
CA PHE A 41 -0.46 13.47 -6.93
C PHE A 41 -0.82 12.18 -6.18
N GLU A 42 -1.62 11.30 -6.79
CA GLU A 42 -1.89 9.98 -6.21
C GLU A 42 -0.62 9.15 -6.13
N GLN A 43 -0.53 8.32 -5.09
CA GLN A 43 0.68 7.55 -4.85
C GLN A 43 0.84 6.38 -5.84
N ASP A 44 1.79 6.53 -6.76
CA ASP A 44 2.15 5.53 -7.76
C ASP A 44 2.91 4.33 -7.17
N GLY A 45 2.73 3.18 -7.82
CA GLY A 45 3.62 2.04 -7.65
C GLY A 45 4.89 2.22 -8.48
N THR A 46 6.00 2.58 -7.84
CA THR A 46 7.28 2.87 -8.52
C THR A 46 8.18 1.63 -8.65
N GLY A 47 7.78 0.51 -8.04
CA GLY A 47 8.48 -0.77 -8.15
C GLY A 47 8.08 -1.58 -9.38
N LYS A 48 8.73 -2.73 -9.56
CA LYS A 48 8.47 -3.66 -10.67
C LYS A 48 6.99 -4.03 -10.74
N GLY A 49 6.39 -3.83 -11.92
CA GLY A 49 4.97 -4.13 -12.16
C GLY A 49 4.02 -3.15 -11.49
N PHE A 50 4.42 -1.88 -11.39
CA PHE A 50 3.67 -0.79 -10.76
C PHE A 50 3.34 -1.07 -9.28
N SER A 51 4.33 -1.60 -8.56
CA SER A 51 4.17 -2.05 -7.19
C SER A 51 4.70 -1.05 -6.16
N ARG A 52 4.13 -1.08 -4.97
CA ARG A 52 4.60 -0.35 -3.79
C ARG A 52 4.27 -1.16 -2.54
N PRO A 53 5.12 -1.15 -1.51
CA PRO A 53 4.76 -1.70 -0.21
C PRO A 53 3.59 -0.92 0.39
N VAL A 54 2.60 -1.61 0.93
CA VAL A 54 1.45 -1.02 1.61
C VAL A 54 1.24 -1.70 2.94
N LEU A 55 0.78 -0.94 3.93
CA LEU A 55 0.28 -1.44 5.19
C LEU A 55 -1.19 -1.82 5.02
N VAL A 56 -1.55 -3.07 5.31
CA VAL A 56 -2.95 -3.48 5.46
C VAL A 56 -3.51 -2.84 6.72
N PHE A 57 -4.42 -1.89 6.53
CA PHE A 57 -4.98 -1.08 7.60
C PHE A 57 -6.30 -1.63 8.13
N LYS A 58 -7.18 -2.10 7.25
CA LYS A 58 -8.47 -2.68 7.63
C LYS A 58 -8.94 -3.69 6.60
N GLY A 59 -9.39 -4.87 7.02
CA GLY A 59 -10.09 -5.81 6.14
C GLY A 59 -11.57 -5.47 6.01
N PHE A 60 -12.13 -5.61 4.81
CA PHE A 60 -13.58 -5.48 4.59
C PHE A 60 -14.21 -6.79 4.13
N SER A 61 -13.50 -7.55 3.29
CA SER A 61 -13.92 -8.88 2.84
C SER A 61 -12.71 -9.71 2.41
N ARG A 62 -12.92 -10.95 1.97
CA ARG A 62 -11.85 -11.75 1.35
C ARG A 62 -11.25 -11.08 0.10
N ASN A 63 -11.99 -10.18 -0.54
CA ASN A 63 -11.64 -9.57 -1.82
C ASN A 63 -11.19 -8.10 -1.71
N ALA A 64 -11.48 -7.42 -0.60
CA ALA A 64 -11.22 -5.99 -0.47
C ALA A 64 -10.68 -5.61 0.90
N CYS A 65 -9.66 -4.75 0.89
CA CYS A 65 -9.07 -4.18 2.10
C CYS A 65 -8.65 -2.73 1.91
N LEU A 66 -8.59 -2.02 3.02
CA LEU A 66 -8.08 -0.67 3.13
C LEU A 66 -6.57 -0.73 3.37
N VAL A 67 -5.80 0.01 2.56
CA VAL A 67 -4.34 0.00 2.64
C VAL A 67 -3.77 1.41 2.70
N ILE A 68 -2.60 1.55 3.32
CA ILE A 68 -1.82 2.79 3.38
C ILE A 68 -0.48 2.58 2.67
N PRO A 69 -0.17 3.32 1.60
CA PRO A 69 1.12 3.22 0.92
C PRO A 69 2.31 3.61 1.81
N LEU A 70 3.42 2.88 1.65
CA LEU A 70 4.70 3.23 2.28
C LEU A 70 5.55 4.09 1.35
N THR A 71 6.48 4.84 1.94
CA THR A 71 7.53 5.57 1.24
C THR A 71 8.85 5.47 2.01
N THR A 72 9.95 5.55 1.26
CA THR A 72 11.30 5.70 1.81
C THR A 72 11.74 7.16 1.90
N SER A 73 10.96 8.10 1.34
CA SER A 73 11.28 9.52 1.41
C SER A 73 11.18 10.04 2.84
N ALA A 74 12.23 10.73 3.30
CA ALA A 74 12.33 11.34 4.62
C ALA A 74 11.48 12.62 4.79
N LYS A 75 10.29 12.68 4.20
CA LYS A 75 9.41 13.85 4.32
C LYS A 75 8.86 13.93 5.74
N LYS A 76 9.20 15.01 6.45
CA LYS A 76 8.64 15.34 7.76
C LYS A 76 7.38 16.18 7.59
N ASN A 77 6.22 15.52 7.53
CA ASN A 77 4.93 16.20 7.64
C ASN A 77 3.94 15.34 8.44
N LYS A 78 2.84 15.94 8.89
CA LYS A 78 1.84 15.27 9.74
C LYS A 78 1.17 14.05 9.10
N TYR A 79 1.27 13.88 7.78
CA TYR A 79 0.70 12.77 7.05
C TYR A 79 1.70 11.64 6.77
N HIS A 80 2.95 11.78 7.21
CA HIS A 80 3.99 10.76 7.09
C HIS A 80 4.36 10.26 8.48
N ILE A 81 4.10 8.99 8.76
CA ILE A 81 4.39 8.39 10.06
C ILE A 81 5.50 7.36 9.86
N SER A 82 6.65 7.60 10.49
CA SER A 82 7.76 6.64 10.46
C SER A 82 7.35 5.34 11.14
N ILE A 83 7.69 4.22 10.50
CA ILE A 83 7.46 2.86 11.02
C ILE A 83 8.78 2.10 11.21
N GLY A 84 9.90 2.83 11.21
CA GLY A 84 11.24 2.26 11.38
C GLY A 84 11.81 1.67 10.08
N ILE A 85 12.66 0.66 10.23
CA ILE A 85 13.33 0.00 9.11
C ILE A 85 12.49 -1.19 8.64
N ILE A 86 12.11 -1.17 7.36
CA ILE A 86 11.42 -2.26 6.68
C ILE A 86 12.29 -2.70 5.50
N ASP A 87 12.65 -3.98 5.45
CA ASP A 87 13.47 -4.57 4.38
C ASP A 87 14.80 -3.78 4.16
N GLY A 88 15.46 -3.41 5.26
CA GLY A 88 16.73 -2.66 5.26
C GLY A 88 16.60 -1.16 4.96
N CYS A 89 15.40 -0.64 4.70
CA CYS A 89 15.18 0.77 4.39
C CYS A 89 14.33 1.47 5.46
N ASN A 90 14.66 2.72 5.77
CA ASN A 90 13.73 3.57 6.53
C ASN A 90 12.41 3.70 5.78
N ALA A 91 11.30 3.43 6.46
CA ALA A 91 9.98 3.45 5.89
C ALA A 91 9.03 4.32 6.73
N ALA A 92 8.15 5.02 6.03
CA ALA A 92 7.03 5.73 6.60
C ALA A 92 5.75 5.37 5.85
N VAL A 93 4.62 5.36 6.56
CA VAL A 93 3.30 5.29 5.92
C VAL A 93 2.82 6.68 5.55
N ILE A 94 2.18 6.82 4.39
CA ILE A 94 1.60 8.08 3.91
C ILE A 94 0.09 8.04 4.15
N ILE A 95 -0.36 8.48 5.33
CA ILE A 95 -1.76 8.32 5.74
C ILE A 95 -2.75 9.10 4.86
N SER A 96 -2.32 10.19 4.20
CA SER A 96 -3.15 10.92 3.24
C SER A 96 -3.39 10.19 1.92
N GLN A 97 -2.71 9.06 1.68
CA GLN A 97 -2.85 8.22 0.49
C GLN A 97 -3.58 6.90 0.79
N LEU A 98 -4.30 6.85 1.92
CA LEU A 98 -5.20 5.77 2.30
C LEU A 98 -6.19 5.47 1.17
N ARG A 99 -6.29 4.21 0.75
CA ARG A 99 -7.22 3.80 -0.31
C ARG A 99 -7.67 2.36 -0.20
N LEU A 100 -8.86 2.07 -0.73
CA LEU A 100 -9.37 0.73 -0.91
C LEU A 100 -8.63 0.04 -2.07
N VAL A 101 -8.31 -1.24 -1.90
CA VAL A 101 -7.78 -2.08 -2.98
C VAL A 101 -8.46 -3.43 -2.99
N ASP A 102 -8.54 -4.01 -4.19
CA ASP A 102 -8.83 -5.43 -4.37
C ASP A 102 -7.61 -6.26 -3.96
N THR A 103 -7.83 -7.36 -3.24
CA THR A 103 -6.78 -8.23 -2.70
C THR A 103 -5.98 -8.93 -3.79
N LYS A 104 -6.51 -9.09 -5.01
CA LYS A 104 -5.75 -9.57 -6.19
C LYS A 104 -4.50 -8.72 -6.46
N ARG A 105 -4.45 -7.48 -5.95
CA ARG A 105 -3.30 -6.57 -6.09
C ARG A 105 -2.15 -6.89 -5.13
N LEU A 106 -2.39 -7.61 -4.04
CA LEU A 106 -1.40 -7.92 -3.00
C LEU A 106 -0.66 -9.20 -3.35
N TYR A 107 0.68 -9.22 -3.40
CA TYR A 107 1.38 -10.44 -3.88
C TYR A 107 2.61 -10.93 -3.11
N LYS A 108 3.13 -10.17 -2.16
CA LYS A 108 4.25 -10.61 -1.32
C LYS A 108 4.15 -10.00 0.07
N HIS A 109 4.26 -10.81 1.12
CA HIS A 109 4.39 -10.32 2.50
C HIS A 109 5.83 -9.89 2.75
N ILE A 110 6.01 -8.75 3.44
CA ILE A 110 7.32 -8.17 3.76
C ILE A 110 7.57 -8.29 5.26
N GLY A 111 6.55 -7.97 6.07
CA GLY A 111 6.69 -7.94 7.52
C GLY A 111 5.37 -7.56 8.18
N THR A 112 5.37 -7.50 9.50
CA THR A 112 4.19 -7.16 10.29
C THR A 112 4.61 -6.13 11.32
N ILE A 113 3.91 -5.00 11.37
CA ILE A 113 4.22 -3.96 12.36
C ILE A 113 3.69 -4.34 13.74
N ASP A 114 4.38 -3.85 14.77
CA ASP A 114 3.97 -4.07 16.15
C ASP A 114 2.65 -3.33 16.45
N LYS A 115 1.96 -3.78 17.50
CA LYS A 115 0.64 -3.25 17.86
C LYS A 115 0.70 -1.78 18.27
N LYS A 116 1.76 -1.34 18.95
CA LYS A 116 1.87 0.03 19.47
C LYS A 116 2.03 1.03 18.32
N THR A 117 2.89 0.71 17.34
CA THR A 117 3.05 1.49 16.11
C THR A 117 1.75 1.51 15.31
N PHE A 118 1.08 0.37 15.14
CA PHE A 118 -0.18 0.31 14.41
C PHE A 118 -1.28 1.17 15.03
N GLU A 119 -1.46 1.11 16.35
CA GLU A 119 -2.46 1.93 17.05
C GLU A 119 -2.16 3.42 16.93
N SER A 120 -0.88 3.80 16.86
CA SER A 120 -0.48 5.20 16.63
C SER A 120 -0.88 5.66 15.23
N ILE A 121 -0.73 4.80 14.21
CA ILE A 121 -1.20 5.05 12.84
C ILE A 121 -2.73 5.16 12.81
N ARG A 122 -3.46 4.27 13.49
CA ARG A 122 -4.94 4.34 13.55
C ARG A 122 -5.43 5.65 14.15
N LYS A 123 -4.81 6.11 15.24
CA LYS A 123 -5.13 7.41 15.85
C LYS A 123 -4.88 8.56 14.88
N ALA A 124 -3.75 8.55 14.18
CA ALA A 124 -3.43 9.60 13.22
C ALA A 124 -4.36 9.61 12.01
N VAL A 125 -4.75 8.44 11.48
CA VAL A 125 -5.75 8.33 10.39
C VAL A 125 -7.10 8.87 10.86
N LYS A 126 -7.54 8.52 12.08
CA LYS A 126 -8.78 9.05 12.65
C LYS A 126 -8.75 10.57 12.83
N GLY A 127 -7.61 11.14 13.24
CA GLY A 127 -7.47 12.59 13.43
C GLY A 127 -7.35 13.38 12.13
N MET A 128 -7.22 12.71 10.97
CA MET A 128 -7.21 13.35 9.65
C MET A 128 -8.61 13.46 9.03
N LEU A 129 -9.56 12.64 9.48
CA LEU A 129 -10.95 12.58 9.00
C LEU A 129 -11.87 13.41 9.90
#